data_AF-A0A961MEK2-F1
#
_entry.id   AF-A0A961MEK2-F1
#
_cell.length_a   1.000
_cell.length_b   1.000
_cell.length_c   1.000
_cell.angle_alpha   90.00
_cell.angle_beta   90.00
_cell.angle_gamma   90.00
#
_symmetry.space_group_name_H-M   'P 1'
#
loop_
_entity.id
_entity.type
_entity.pdbx_description
1 polymer ?
#
loop_
_entity_poly.entity_id
_entity_poly.type
_entity_poly.pdbx_seq_one_letter_code
_entity_poly.pdbx_strand_id
1 'polypeptide(L)'
;MPFAGFPAPLRAAPILAAACLFAAPAAADTLAPWYMPAAQRAAQFAEFGQDYRRSVVDFQPFRVTLTGTGTDGTALRLTSLNPFVNAWFLLETGEGRSSRNWHLENAAPELFTVSLGESMNELVIESDAGTITCTPWEGELEEARDQGLPYAPICEGRLFLRNRGSGSYTMRESVTEFLRSYVPFGENLINLIKDTLYEDAYLTTSQVMDEAEAGAVVAALGHADLRDTRVMRSNLRVDLVGADSTQMEAGAWYAVQNAPGIYASVVQPGMVSREVMAVRGANGLDGVENYADVHMFAYDMSRFDLRYEIGTSHPEVDWSPRPSGAGRDYNLPGPDGFGTVDPLQMTGMLNPVFIDRVAAIFAGGFKRDHGAWRLTDFAYTNHGHHYGFLVNGVVLSRLQPGLATVWVLTDGTVQMGTWDDSLNFLLPNIRFARQNGTAVIEPNDEGVGVPGAQVQSWMGGNWSGSAEAQLRTLRSGLCMRTVEDRQMLIYAVFSAATPSGMARTFQAYHCDYAMLLDMNSLDLTYAAIYPREAGSEEFSIVHLDRRMAESDSRHRDGSPMGRFIEFSDNRDFFYLLRR
;
A
#
# COMPACT_ATOMS: atom_id res chain seq x y z
N MET A 1 -57.97 35.45 18.29
CA MET A 1 -58.68 35.54 17.00
C MET A 1 -57.70 36.05 15.95
N PRO A 2 -57.71 35.49 14.73
CA PRO A 2 -56.54 34.80 14.18
C PRO A 2 -56.12 35.27 12.77
N PHE A 3 -54.96 34.77 12.30
CA PHE A 3 -54.66 34.15 10.98
C PHE A 3 -53.12 34.12 10.87
N ALA A 4 -52.44 32.99 11.14
CA ALA A 4 -52.24 31.79 10.33
C ALA A 4 -51.29 32.01 9.13
N GLY A 5 -50.18 31.25 9.12
CA GLY A 5 -49.23 31.15 8.03
C GLY A 5 -48.08 30.21 8.38
N PHE A 6 -48.29 28.91 8.15
CA PHE A 6 -47.32 27.83 8.35
C PHE A 6 -46.06 27.98 7.46
N PRO A 7 -44.90 27.47 7.89
CA PRO A 7 -43.72 27.37 7.03
C PRO A 7 -43.85 26.20 6.05
N ALA A 8 -43.53 26.46 4.78
CA ALA A 8 -43.40 25.46 3.73
C ALA A 8 -42.05 24.70 3.86
N PRO A 9 -41.97 23.45 3.38
CA PRO A 9 -41.05 22.45 3.89
C PRO A 9 -39.64 22.52 3.30
N LEU A 10 -38.70 21.97 4.06
CA LEU A 10 -37.37 21.56 3.64
C LEU A 10 -37.39 20.94 2.24
N ARG A 11 -36.68 21.57 1.30
CA ARG A 11 -36.21 20.88 0.11
C ARG A 11 -35.04 20.01 0.52
N ALA A 12 -35.36 18.79 0.99
CA ALA A 12 -34.44 17.69 0.95
C ALA A 12 -34.09 17.45 -0.52
N ALA A 13 -32.90 17.88 -0.93
CA ALA A 13 -32.29 17.35 -2.14
C ALA A 13 -32.08 15.84 -1.87
N PRO A 14 -32.56 14.95 -2.76
CA PRO A 14 -32.35 13.54 -2.56
C PRO A 14 -30.86 13.31 -2.75
N ILE A 15 -30.16 12.98 -1.65
CA ILE A 15 -29.01 12.11 -1.73
C ILE A 15 -29.58 10.86 -2.39
N LEU A 16 -29.33 10.70 -3.69
CA LEU A 16 -29.34 9.39 -4.33
C LEU A 16 -28.20 8.63 -3.66
N ALA A 17 -28.48 8.15 -2.44
CA ALA A 17 -27.94 6.92 -1.96
C ALA A 17 -28.47 5.91 -2.97
N ALA A 18 -27.68 5.68 -4.02
CA ALA A 18 -27.68 4.39 -4.66
C ALA A 18 -27.31 3.41 -3.54
N ALA A 19 -28.33 3.00 -2.78
CA ALA A 19 -28.34 1.75 -2.07
C ALA A 19 -28.33 0.69 -3.17
N CYS A 20 -27.16 0.51 -3.79
CA CYS A 20 -26.76 -0.79 -4.23
C CYS A 20 -26.76 -1.62 -2.95
N LEU A 21 -27.89 -2.29 -2.72
CA LEU A 21 -27.95 -3.54 -2.00
C LEU A 21 -26.99 -4.49 -2.71
N PHE A 22 -25.68 -4.32 -2.50
CA PHE A 22 -24.74 -5.40 -2.68
C PHE A 22 -25.01 -6.34 -1.53
N ALA A 23 -26.00 -7.20 -1.73
CA ALA A 23 -26.05 -8.46 -1.02
C ALA A 23 -24.80 -9.26 -1.42
N ALA A 24 -23.69 -9.07 -0.70
CA ALA A 24 -22.74 -10.17 -0.56
C ALA A 24 -23.39 -11.10 0.47
N PRO A 25 -23.98 -12.25 0.05
CA PRO A 25 -23.19 -13.35 -0.51
C PRO A 25 -23.96 -14.15 -1.59
N ALA A 26 -23.68 -13.89 -2.87
CA ALA A 26 -24.04 -14.82 -3.96
C ALA A 26 -22.83 -15.24 -4.82
N ALA A 27 -21.80 -14.40 -4.92
CA ALA A 27 -20.58 -14.74 -5.68
C ALA A 27 -19.78 -15.88 -5.03
N ALA A 28 -19.87 -16.04 -3.70
CA ALA A 28 -19.07 -17.03 -2.98
C ALA A 28 -19.53 -18.49 -3.22
N ASP A 29 -20.73 -18.73 -3.77
CA ASP A 29 -21.21 -20.09 -4.08
C ASP A 29 -20.68 -20.65 -5.41
N THR A 30 -19.77 -19.93 -6.09
CA THR A 30 -19.30 -20.29 -7.46
C THR A 30 -17.79 -20.43 -7.63
N LEU A 31 -16.97 -20.18 -6.60
CA LEU A 31 -15.51 -20.28 -6.70
C LEU A 31 -15.03 -21.75 -6.63
N ALA A 32 -15.47 -22.61 -7.55
CA ALA A 32 -14.85 -23.93 -7.68
C ALA A 32 -13.38 -23.78 -8.14
N PRO A 33 -12.43 -24.60 -7.64
CA PRO A 33 -12.60 -25.64 -6.62
C PRO A 33 -12.55 -25.13 -5.17
N TRP A 34 -12.27 -23.85 -4.93
CA TRP A 34 -12.23 -23.17 -3.63
C TRP A 34 -13.58 -22.96 -2.93
N TYR A 35 -14.58 -23.79 -3.24
CA TYR A 35 -15.90 -23.66 -2.65
C TYR A 35 -15.87 -24.01 -1.16
N MET A 36 -16.45 -23.14 -0.34
CA MET A 36 -16.69 -23.38 1.08
C MET A 36 -18.16 -23.05 1.39
N PRO A 37 -18.96 -23.90 2.05
CA PRO A 37 -20.36 -23.60 2.36
C PRO A 37 -20.54 -22.26 3.10
N ALA A 38 -21.61 -21.52 2.78
CA ALA A 38 -21.89 -20.19 3.35
C ALA A 38 -21.90 -20.17 4.89
N ALA A 39 -22.47 -21.19 5.53
CA ALA A 39 -22.49 -21.31 6.98
C ALA A 39 -21.09 -21.46 7.59
N GLN A 40 -20.19 -22.18 6.91
CA GLN A 40 -18.80 -22.34 7.35
C GLN A 40 -18.01 -21.04 7.18
N ARG A 41 -18.20 -20.32 6.06
CA ARG A 41 -17.61 -18.98 5.86
C ARG A 41 -18.07 -18.00 6.94
N ALA A 42 -19.37 -18.00 7.26
CA ALA A 42 -19.91 -17.14 8.30
C ALA A 42 -19.33 -17.47 9.69
N ALA A 43 -19.17 -18.76 10.02
CA ALA A 43 -18.53 -19.19 11.25
C ALA A 43 -17.05 -18.77 11.32
N GLN A 44 -16.29 -18.96 10.23
CA GLN A 44 -14.89 -18.55 10.12
C GLN A 44 -14.73 -17.03 10.25
N PHE A 45 -15.62 -16.24 9.64
CA PHE A 45 -15.63 -14.79 9.78
C PHE A 45 -16.02 -14.33 11.20
N ALA A 46 -16.93 -15.05 11.87
CA ALA A 46 -17.25 -14.77 13.27
C ALA A 46 -16.07 -15.08 14.21
N GLU A 47 -15.31 -16.14 13.91
CA GLU A 47 -14.08 -16.51 14.62
C GLU A 47 -12.94 -15.50 14.45
N PHE A 48 -12.84 -14.85 13.28
CA PHE A 48 -11.87 -13.77 13.03
C PHE A 48 -11.98 -12.64 14.07
N GLY A 49 -13.20 -12.30 14.50
CA GLY A 49 -13.44 -11.29 15.53
C GLY A 49 -13.11 -11.71 16.97
N GLN A 50 -12.78 -12.99 17.22
CA GLN A 50 -12.48 -13.50 18.56
C GLN A 50 -10.99 -13.36 18.90
N ASP A 51 -10.70 -13.21 20.20
CA ASP A 51 -9.35 -13.03 20.72
C ASP A 51 -8.87 -14.29 21.45
N TYR A 52 -8.09 -15.12 20.74
CA TYR A 52 -7.47 -16.31 21.31
C TYR A 52 -6.16 -16.63 20.57
N ARG A 53 -5.34 -17.50 21.15
CA ARG A 53 -4.07 -17.90 20.54
C ARG A 53 -4.31 -18.73 19.27
N ARG A 54 -3.73 -18.29 18.15
CA ARG A 54 -3.83 -18.96 16.85
C ARG A 54 -2.60 -18.69 15.98
N SER A 55 -2.48 -19.38 14.85
CA SER A 55 -1.48 -19.05 13.83
C SER A 55 -1.96 -17.90 12.93
N VAL A 56 -1.05 -17.27 12.17
CA VAL A 56 -1.46 -16.28 11.15
C VAL A 56 -2.35 -16.93 10.07
N VAL A 57 -2.20 -18.23 9.82
CA VAL A 57 -3.03 -18.96 8.85
C VAL A 57 -4.45 -19.13 9.39
N ASP A 58 -4.60 -19.60 10.63
CA ASP A 58 -5.91 -19.78 11.28
C ASP A 58 -6.66 -18.47 11.50
N PHE A 59 -5.91 -17.36 11.58
CA PHE A 59 -6.45 -16.02 11.65
C PHE A 59 -7.13 -15.57 10.35
N GLN A 60 -6.81 -16.16 9.20
CA GLN A 60 -7.35 -15.69 7.92
C GLN A 60 -8.86 -15.96 7.79
N PRO A 61 -9.71 -14.93 7.63
CA PRO A 61 -11.16 -15.07 7.63
C PRO A 61 -11.71 -15.75 6.38
N PHE A 62 -10.98 -15.74 5.27
CA PHE A 62 -11.45 -16.24 3.97
C PHE A 62 -10.67 -17.47 3.48
N ARG A 63 -9.79 -18.03 4.30
CA ARG A 63 -8.97 -19.17 3.87
C ARG A 63 -9.84 -20.35 3.47
N VAL A 64 -9.39 -21.08 2.47
CA VAL A 64 -9.98 -22.35 2.02
C VAL A 64 -8.84 -23.33 1.74
N THR A 65 -9.04 -24.59 2.09
CA THR A 65 -8.03 -25.63 1.98
C THR A 65 -8.51 -26.76 1.08
N LEU A 66 -7.67 -27.15 0.13
CA LEU A 66 -7.79 -28.37 -0.67
C LEU A 66 -6.77 -29.39 -0.17
N THR A 67 -7.15 -30.66 -0.15
CA THR A 67 -6.29 -31.77 0.30
C THR A 67 -6.15 -32.79 -0.82
N GLY A 68 -4.94 -33.33 -0.95
CA GLY A 68 -4.58 -34.21 -2.04
C GLY A 68 -3.45 -35.16 -1.68
N THR A 69 -2.99 -35.92 -2.67
CA THR A 69 -1.85 -36.84 -2.51
C THR A 69 -1.07 -36.88 -3.81
N GLY A 70 0.22 -36.56 -3.74
CA GLY A 70 1.14 -36.64 -4.87
C GLY A 70 1.23 -38.06 -5.43
N THR A 71 1.70 -38.16 -6.66
CA THR A 71 1.98 -39.41 -7.38
C THR A 71 2.89 -40.36 -6.60
N ASP A 72 3.82 -39.82 -5.82
CA ASP A 72 4.76 -40.50 -4.93
C ASP A 72 4.18 -40.90 -3.57
N GLY A 73 2.91 -40.57 -3.31
CA GLY A 73 2.22 -40.79 -2.03
C GLY A 73 2.40 -39.66 -1.02
N THR A 74 3.05 -38.55 -1.38
CA THR A 74 3.22 -37.38 -0.49
C THR A 74 1.86 -36.73 -0.21
N ALA A 75 1.48 -36.60 1.06
CA ALA A 75 0.27 -35.88 1.44
C ALA A 75 0.39 -34.39 1.06
N LEU A 76 -0.65 -33.82 0.45
CA LEU A 76 -0.69 -32.43 0.00
C LEU A 76 -1.83 -31.68 0.70
N ARG A 77 -1.56 -30.47 1.15
CA ARG A 77 -2.57 -29.55 1.65
C ARG A 77 -2.30 -28.15 1.10
N LEU A 78 -3.10 -27.72 0.13
CA LEU A 78 -3.01 -26.39 -0.47
C LEU A 78 -4.06 -25.48 0.15
N THR A 79 -3.62 -24.46 0.88
CA THR A 79 -4.49 -23.47 1.51
C THR A 79 -4.38 -22.15 0.76
N SER A 80 -5.46 -21.71 0.10
CA SER A 80 -5.59 -20.32 -0.34
C SER A 80 -5.87 -19.46 0.89
N LEU A 81 -5.09 -18.39 1.10
CA LEU A 81 -5.30 -17.50 2.24
C LEU A 81 -6.49 -16.54 2.02
N ASN A 82 -6.80 -16.24 0.76
CA ASN A 82 -8.01 -15.55 0.34
C ASN A 82 -8.31 -15.86 -1.14
N PRO A 83 -9.26 -16.77 -1.44
CA PRO A 83 -9.60 -17.15 -2.81
C PRO A 83 -10.15 -16.02 -3.68
N PHE A 84 -10.72 -14.95 -3.09
CA PHE A 84 -11.23 -13.80 -3.84
C PHE A 84 -10.10 -12.93 -4.40
N VAL A 85 -8.91 -13.00 -3.80
CA VAL A 85 -7.72 -12.26 -4.25
C VAL A 85 -6.75 -13.17 -5.00
N ASN A 86 -6.76 -14.48 -4.71
CA ASN A 86 -6.08 -15.51 -5.50
C ASN A 86 -4.55 -15.28 -5.62
N ALA A 87 -3.96 -14.66 -4.60
CA ALA A 87 -2.58 -14.20 -4.63
C ALA A 87 -1.63 -15.08 -3.80
N TRP A 88 -1.94 -15.35 -2.53
CA TRP A 88 -1.07 -16.12 -1.64
C TRP A 88 -1.67 -17.46 -1.23
N PHE A 89 -0.81 -18.48 -1.29
CA PHE A 89 -1.14 -19.85 -0.95
C PHE A 89 -0.08 -20.43 -0.01
N LEU A 90 -0.51 -21.31 0.88
CA LEU A 90 0.37 -22.15 1.66
C LEU A 90 0.21 -23.59 1.18
N LEU A 91 1.27 -24.14 0.60
CA LEU A 91 1.35 -25.55 0.28
C LEU A 91 2.06 -26.28 1.42
N GLU A 92 1.40 -27.29 1.97
CA GLU A 92 1.97 -28.23 2.91
C GLU A 92 2.20 -29.58 2.24
N THR A 93 3.39 -30.13 2.42
CA THR A 93 3.80 -31.45 1.89
C THR A 93 4.21 -32.37 3.03
N GLY A 94 3.75 -33.62 3.03
CA GLY A 94 4.01 -34.62 4.07
C GLY A 94 3.15 -34.44 5.32
N GLU A 95 3.37 -35.28 6.34
CA GLU A 95 2.54 -35.31 7.56
C GLU A 95 3.36 -35.34 8.85
N GLY A 96 2.78 -34.85 9.95
CA GLY A 96 3.39 -34.90 11.27
C GLY A 96 4.78 -34.24 11.29
N ARG A 97 5.82 -35.02 11.57
CA ARG A 97 7.20 -34.50 11.67
C ARG A 97 7.89 -34.28 10.32
N SER A 98 7.41 -34.90 9.24
CA SER A 98 7.96 -34.68 7.89
C SER A 98 7.28 -33.52 7.16
N SER A 99 6.21 -32.94 7.74
CA SER A 99 5.52 -31.80 7.16
C SER A 99 6.48 -30.64 6.87
N ARG A 100 6.32 -30.05 5.68
CA ARG A 100 7.01 -28.84 5.21
C ARG A 100 5.96 -27.85 4.74
N ASN A 101 6.25 -26.57 4.92
CA ASN A 101 5.40 -25.45 4.52
C ASN A 101 6.11 -24.64 3.44
N TRP A 102 5.38 -24.29 2.39
CA TRP A 102 5.88 -23.55 1.23
C TRP A 102 4.93 -22.39 0.95
N HIS A 103 5.45 -21.16 1.04
CA HIS A 103 4.66 -19.95 0.77
C HIS A 103 4.71 -19.67 -0.73
N LEU A 104 3.59 -19.88 -1.42
CA LEU A 104 3.49 -19.67 -2.86
C LEU A 104 2.78 -18.35 -3.15
N GLU A 105 3.28 -17.62 -4.13
CA GLU A 105 2.63 -16.44 -4.69
C GLU A 105 2.29 -16.67 -6.16
N ASN A 106 1.05 -16.33 -6.51
CA ASN A 106 0.63 -16.27 -7.89
C ASN A 106 1.25 -15.06 -8.58
N ALA A 107 1.97 -15.28 -9.68
CA ALA A 107 2.68 -14.24 -10.40
C ALA A 107 1.74 -13.20 -11.03
N ALA A 108 0.51 -13.59 -11.36
CA ALA A 108 -0.50 -12.71 -11.93
C ALA A 108 -1.90 -13.12 -11.45
N PRO A 109 -2.31 -12.72 -10.23
CA PRO A 109 -3.57 -13.16 -9.62
C PRO A 109 -4.83 -12.75 -10.39
N GLU A 110 -4.72 -11.73 -11.24
CA GLU A 110 -5.76 -11.29 -12.16
C GLU A 110 -5.90 -12.15 -13.43
N LEU A 111 -4.92 -13.01 -13.73
CA LEU A 111 -4.85 -13.80 -14.97
C LEU A 111 -4.87 -15.30 -14.72
N PHE A 112 -4.22 -15.73 -13.65
CA PHE A 112 -4.02 -17.14 -13.37
C PHE A 112 -4.88 -17.55 -12.20
N THR A 113 -5.72 -18.57 -12.33
CA THR A 113 -6.38 -19.21 -11.18
C THR A 113 -5.56 -20.42 -10.76
N VAL A 114 -5.27 -20.54 -9.46
CA VAL A 114 -4.42 -21.61 -8.93
C VAL A 114 -5.25 -22.54 -8.06
N SER A 115 -5.12 -23.85 -8.27
CA SER A 115 -5.77 -24.87 -7.44
C SER A 115 -5.03 -26.22 -7.45
N LEU A 116 -5.58 -27.22 -6.77
CA LEU A 116 -5.28 -28.62 -7.08
C LEU A 116 -6.17 -29.10 -8.24
N GLY A 117 -5.65 -29.98 -9.09
CA GLY A 117 -6.42 -30.59 -10.18
C GLY A 117 -7.50 -31.55 -9.70
N GLU A 118 -8.31 -32.07 -10.63
CA GLU A 118 -9.42 -32.99 -10.30
C GLU A 118 -8.95 -34.25 -9.56
N SER A 119 -7.77 -34.77 -9.92
CA SER A 119 -7.12 -35.91 -9.28
C SER A 119 -6.45 -35.57 -7.94
N MET A 120 -6.44 -34.30 -7.55
CA MET A 120 -5.87 -33.79 -6.29
C MET A 120 -4.40 -34.20 -6.08
N ASN A 121 -3.63 -34.34 -7.15
CA ASN A 121 -2.25 -34.83 -7.14
C ASN A 121 -1.27 -33.97 -7.93
N GLU A 122 -1.71 -32.80 -8.39
CA GLU A 122 -0.92 -31.79 -9.12
C GLU A 122 -1.54 -30.40 -8.88
N LEU A 123 -0.72 -29.35 -8.97
CA LEU A 123 -1.25 -27.99 -9.07
C LEU A 123 -1.75 -27.77 -10.49
N VAL A 124 -2.85 -27.05 -10.59
CA VAL A 124 -3.44 -26.59 -11.84
C VAL A 124 -3.45 -25.07 -11.83
N ILE A 125 -2.92 -24.48 -12.91
CA ILE A 125 -2.86 -23.05 -13.14
C ILE A 125 -3.63 -22.76 -14.42
N GLU A 126 -4.82 -22.18 -14.27
CA GLU A 126 -5.75 -21.90 -15.36
C GLU A 126 -5.67 -20.45 -15.79
N SER A 127 -5.73 -20.21 -17.09
CA SER A 127 -5.76 -18.89 -17.72
C SER A 127 -6.58 -18.93 -19.00
N ASP A 128 -6.85 -17.78 -19.61
CA ASP A 128 -7.60 -17.71 -20.87
C ASP A 128 -6.87 -18.39 -22.06
N ALA A 129 -5.53 -18.46 -22.05
CA ALA A 129 -4.79 -19.21 -23.10
C ALA A 129 -4.64 -20.71 -22.79
N GLY A 130 -5.12 -21.16 -21.63
CA GLY A 130 -5.17 -22.57 -21.28
C GLY A 130 -4.68 -22.88 -19.89
N THR A 131 -4.55 -24.17 -19.66
CA THR A 131 -4.28 -24.78 -18.35
C THR A 131 -2.93 -25.45 -18.35
N ILE A 132 -2.15 -25.20 -17.30
CA ILE A 132 -0.88 -25.87 -17.07
C ILE A 132 -0.87 -26.53 -15.72
N THR A 133 -0.24 -27.69 -15.66
CA THR A 133 -0.13 -28.47 -14.44
C THR A 133 1.33 -28.57 -14.00
N CYS A 134 1.56 -28.62 -12.70
CA CYS A 134 2.89 -28.78 -12.13
C CYS A 134 2.86 -29.55 -10.80
N THR A 135 3.94 -30.28 -10.53
CA THR A 135 4.15 -31.06 -9.30
C THR A 135 5.41 -30.54 -8.58
N PRO A 136 5.42 -29.28 -8.10
CA PRO A 136 6.65 -28.63 -7.66
C PRO A 136 7.32 -29.34 -6.45
N TRP A 137 6.56 -30.16 -5.71
CA TRP A 137 7.09 -31.02 -4.64
C TRP A 137 7.96 -32.18 -5.13
N GLU A 138 8.05 -32.45 -6.43
CA GLU A 138 8.97 -33.43 -7.01
C GLU A 138 10.38 -32.83 -7.23
N GLY A 139 10.85 -32.00 -6.29
CA GLY A 139 12.21 -31.45 -6.23
C GLY A 139 12.34 -29.95 -6.54
N GLU A 140 11.41 -29.38 -7.31
CA GLU A 140 11.46 -27.95 -7.71
C GLU A 140 11.38 -27.02 -6.49
N LEU A 141 10.59 -27.35 -5.46
CA LEU A 141 10.47 -26.56 -4.23
C LEU A 141 11.78 -26.51 -3.43
N GLU A 142 12.49 -27.63 -3.32
CA GLU A 142 13.81 -27.69 -2.69
C GLU A 142 14.82 -26.87 -3.48
N GLU A 143 14.88 -27.04 -4.80
CA GLU A 143 15.78 -26.28 -5.67
C GLU A 143 15.51 -24.77 -5.57
N ALA A 144 14.24 -24.35 -5.64
CA ALA A 144 13.83 -22.96 -5.51
C ALA A 144 14.15 -22.37 -4.13
N ARG A 145 14.06 -23.16 -3.06
CA ARG A 145 14.47 -22.72 -1.72
C ARG A 145 15.98 -22.56 -1.60
N ASP A 146 16.74 -23.50 -2.16
CA ASP A 146 18.20 -23.51 -2.08
C ASP A 146 18.84 -22.38 -2.92
N GLN A 147 18.16 -21.90 -3.96
CA GLN A 147 18.54 -20.67 -4.67
C GLN A 147 18.53 -19.42 -3.76
N GLY A 148 17.70 -19.44 -2.71
CA GLY A 148 17.63 -18.37 -1.70
C GLY A 148 17.03 -17.05 -2.21
N LEU A 149 16.51 -16.99 -3.44
CA LEU A 149 15.89 -15.80 -4.02
C LEU A 149 14.59 -15.44 -3.28
N PRO A 150 14.33 -14.15 -2.95
CA PRO A 150 13.07 -13.77 -2.29
C PRO A 150 11.83 -14.22 -3.07
N TYR A 151 11.90 -14.19 -4.41
CA TYR A 151 10.90 -14.74 -5.32
C TYR A 151 11.59 -15.75 -6.24
N ALA A 152 11.51 -17.04 -5.91
CA ALA A 152 12.07 -18.10 -6.73
C ALA A 152 10.98 -18.63 -7.69
N PRO A 153 11.15 -18.51 -9.02
CA PRO A 153 10.13 -18.95 -9.97
C PRO A 153 9.98 -20.47 -9.93
N ILE A 154 8.73 -20.94 -9.96
CA ILE A 154 8.37 -22.37 -10.05
C ILE A 154 7.22 -22.54 -11.04
N CYS A 155 6.92 -23.77 -11.47
CA CYS A 155 5.82 -24.05 -12.38
C CYS A 155 5.90 -23.22 -13.67
N GLU A 156 7.08 -23.22 -14.29
CA GLU A 156 7.41 -22.39 -15.46
C GLU A 156 7.15 -20.89 -15.20
N GLY A 157 7.41 -20.43 -13.97
CA GLY A 157 7.34 -19.04 -13.50
C GLY A 157 5.94 -18.42 -13.46
N ARG A 158 4.88 -19.22 -13.50
CA ARG A 158 3.50 -18.77 -13.18
C ARG A 158 3.27 -18.59 -11.68
N LEU A 159 4.09 -19.24 -10.87
CA LEU A 159 4.11 -19.10 -9.43
C LEU A 159 5.52 -18.74 -8.96
N PHE A 160 5.60 -18.12 -7.79
CA PHE A 160 6.83 -17.93 -7.05
C PHE A 160 6.76 -18.69 -5.74
N LEU A 161 7.82 -19.41 -5.41
CA LEU A 161 8.14 -19.73 -4.02
C LEU A 161 8.69 -18.46 -3.36
N ARG A 162 7.98 -17.95 -2.35
CA ARG A 162 8.46 -16.84 -1.52
C ARG A 162 9.44 -17.38 -0.49
N ASN A 163 10.67 -16.88 -0.53
CA ASN A 163 11.66 -17.09 0.52
C ASN A 163 11.82 -15.82 1.35
N ARG A 164 12.22 -15.97 2.61
CA ARG A 164 12.46 -14.81 3.48
C ARG A 164 13.57 -13.95 2.88
N GLY A 165 13.28 -12.68 2.66
CA GLY A 165 14.34 -11.72 2.36
C GLY A 165 15.28 -11.62 3.56
N SER A 166 16.59 -11.61 3.33
CA SER A 166 17.55 -11.18 4.35
C SER A 166 17.91 -9.72 4.06
N GLY A 167 17.68 -8.83 5.02
CA GLY A 167 18.09 -7.41 4.91
C GLY A 167 19.61 -7.20 4.95
N SER A 168 20.42 -8.21 4.60
CA SER A 168 21.89 -8.20 4.68
C SER A 168 22.53 -8.06 3.30
N TYR A 169 23.77 -7.54 3.30
CA TYR A 169 24.56 -7.23 2.10
C TYR A 169 24.83 -8.42 1.16
N THR A 170 24.70 -9.68 1.62
CA THR A 170 25.11 -10.87 0.85
C THR A 170 24.10 -11.32 -0.21
N MET A 171 22.81 -11.01 -0.05
CA MET A 171 21.77 -11.37 -1.04
C MET A 171 21.69 -10.40 -2.24
N ARG A 172 22.43 -9.29 -2.21
CA ARG A 172 22.37 -8.25 -3.25
C ARG A 172 22.88 -8.76 -4.60
N GLU A 173 23.94 -9.56 -4.59
CA GLU A 173 24.57 -10.08 -5.80
C GLU A 173 23.69 -11.15 -6.46
N SER A 174 23.06 -12.04 -5.68
CA SER A 174 22.14 -13.05 -6.23
C SER A 174 20.83 -12.45 -6.74
N VAL A 175 20.27 -11.44 -6.07
CA VAL A 175 19.10 -10.72 -6.59
C VAL A 175 19.45 -9.91 -7.83
N THR A 176 20.59 -9.21 -7.87
CA THR A 176 21.01 -8.49 -9.07
C THR A 176 21.23 -9.44 -10.25
N GLU A 177 21.90 -10.57 -10.02
CA GLU A 177 22.11 -11.59 -11.05
C GLU A 177 20.80 -12.23 -11.49
N PHE A 178 19.87 -12.44 -10.55
CA PHE A 178 18.52 -12.88 -10.86
C PHE A 178 17.79 -11.85 -11.73
N LEU A 179 17.81 -10.57 -11.37
CA LEU A 179 17.20 -9.53 -12.20
C LEU A 179 17.84 -9.52 -13.60
N ARG A 180 19.17 -9.61 -13.72
CA ARG A 180 19.82 -9.67 -15.05
C ARG A 180 19.46 -10.92 -15.85
N SER A 181 19.37 -12.08 -15.20
CA SER A 181 19.14 -13.38 -15.85
C SER A 181 17.66 -13.69 -16.08
N TYR A 182 16.77 -13.10 -15.29
CA TYR A 182 15.33 -13.39 -15.24
C TYR A 182 14.43 -12.17 -15.52
N VAL A 183 14.95 -10.94 -15.69
CA VAL A 183 14.21 -9.88 -16.41
C VAL A 183 13.78 -10.32 -17.83
N PRO A 184 14.54 -11.16 -18.57
CA PRO A 184 14.04 -11.80 -19.79
C PRO A 184 12.81 -12.72 -19.56
N PHE A 185 12.63 -13.23 -18.34
CA PHE A 185 11.42 -13.96 -17.95
C PHE A 185 10.24 -13.00 -17.74
N GLY A 186 10.50 -11.77 -17.32
CA GLY A 186 9.56 -10.65 -17.40
C GLY A 186 9.01 -10.51 -18.81
N GLU A 187 9.86 -10.49 -19.85
CA GLU A 187 9.38 -10.46 -21.25
C GLU A 187 8.58 -11.70 -21.65
N ASN A 188 8.97 -12.92 -21.26
CA ASN A 188 8.22 -14.13 -21.62
C ASN A 188 6.90 -14.30 -20.86
N LEU A 189 6.85 -13.92 -19.58
CA LEU A 189 5.61 -13.84 -18.82
C LEU A 189 4.75 -12.69 -19.34
N ILE A 190 5.32 -11.52 -19.63
CA ILE A 190 4.62 -10.40 -20.28
C ILE A 190 4.11 -10.82 -21.67
N ASN A 191 4.87 -11.57 -22.46
CA ASN A 191 4.45 -12.08 -23.77
C ASN A 191 3.36 -13.14 -23.60
N LEU A 192 3.46 -14.04 -22.62
CA LEU A 192 2.38 -14.96 -22.27
C LEU A 192 1.12 -14.20 -21.80
N ILE A 193 1.26 -13.13 -21.03
CA ILE A 193 0.20 -12.22 -20.57
C ILE A 193 -0.41 -11.44 -21.75
N LYS A 194 0.42 -11.03 -22.73
CA LYS A 194 0.00 -10.39 -24.00
C LYS A 194 -0.65 -11.39 -24.98
N ASP A 195 -0.28 -12.67 -24.91
CA ASP A 195 -0.84 -13.74 -25.77
C ASP A 195 -2.15 -14.31 -25.18
N THR A 196 -2.33 -14.23 -23.84
CA THR A 196 -3.55 -14.62 -23.11
C THR A 196 -4.62 -13.53 -23.07
N LEU A 197 -4.23 -12.24 -23.12
CA LEU A 197 -5.13 -11.09 -23.13
C LEU A 197 -4.80 -10.15 -24.29
N TYR A 198 -5.84 -9.69 -25.00
CA TYR A 198 -5.81 -8.71 -26.09
C TYR A 198 -4.58 -7.78 -26.05
N GLU A 199 -3.80 -7.79 -27.14
CA GLU A 199 -2.54 -7.06 -27.35
C GLU A 199 -2.56 -5.61 -26.80
N ASP A 200 -3.72 -4.95 -26.72
CA ASP A 200 -3.86 -3.54 -26.36
C ASP A 200 -3.67 -3.19 -24.86
N ALA A 201 -3.94 -4.09 -23.90
CA ALA A 201 -3.97 -3.72 -22.47
C ALA A 201 -2.59 -3.74 -21.77
N TYR A 202 -1.63 -4.49 -22.31
CA TYR A 202 -0.28 -4.64 -21.76
C TYR A 202 0.83 -4.28 -22.77
N LEU A 203 0.45 -3.74 -23.94
CA LEU A 203 1.37 -3.01 -24.79
C LEU A 203 1.85 -1.77 -24.02
N THR A 204 3.01 -1.89 -23.36
CA THR A 204 3.85 -0.77 -22.98
C THR A 204 4.38 -0.09 -24.24
N THR A 205 3.49 0.46 -25.06
CA THR A 205 3.89 1.55 -25.95
C THR A 205 4.43 2.62 -25.01
N SER A 206 5.69 3.02 -25.21
CA SER A 206 6.28 4.13 -24.49
C SER A 206 5.26 5.27 -24.51
N GLN A 207 4.56 5.50 -23.39
CA GLN A 207 3.56 6.56 -23.34
C GLN A 207 4.36 7.85 -23.37
N VAL A 208 4.64 8.33 -24.57
CA VAL A 208 5.22 9.64 -24.77
C VAL A 208 4.21 10.60 -24.16
N MET A 209 4.65 11.33 -23.16
CA MET A 209 3.82 12.34 -22.52
C MET A 209 3.37 13.33 -23.59
N ASP A 210 2.07 13.41 -23.85
CA ASP A 210 1.51 14.48 -24.65
C ASP A 210 1.58 15.76 -23.81
N GLU A 211 2.39 16.72 -24.24
CA GLU A 211 2.55 18.00 -23.56
C GLU A 211 1.21 18.74 -23.39
N ALA A 212 0.27 18.56 -24.33
CA ALA A 212 -1.06 19.14 -24.24
C ALA A 212 -1.88 18.49 -23.12
N GLU A 213 -1.79 17.18 -22.97
CA GLU A 213 -2.45 16.44 -21.89
C GLU A 213 -1.84 16.78 -20.53
N ALA A 214 -0.51 16.79 -20.43
CA ALA A 214 0.21 17.17 -19.21
C ALA A 214 -0.15 18.60 -18.79
N GLY A 215 -0.22 19.54 -19.74
CA GLY A 215 -0.67 20.91 -19.50
C GLY A 215 -2.12 21.00 -19.03
N ALA A 216 -3.03 20.17 -19.58
CA ALA A 216 -4.42 20.13 -19.14
C ALA A 216 -4.57 19.61 -17.70
N VAL A 217 -3.83 18.57 -17.31
CA VAL A 217 -3.87 18.06 -15.92
C VAL A 217 -3.25 19.04 -14.95
N VAL A 218 -2.13 19.69 -15.31
CA VAL A 218 -1.55 20.77 -14.50
C VAL A 218 -2.56 21.91 -14.31
N ALA A 219 -3.26 22.31 -15.37
CA ALA A 219 -4.29 23.34 -15.28
C ALA A 219 -5.45 22.92 -14.36
N ALA A 220 -5.89 21.66 -14.43
CA ALA A 220 -6.94 21.12 -13.57
C ALA A 220 -6.49 21.05 -12.10
N LEU A 221 -5.26 20.61 -11.83
CA LEU A 221 -4.66 20.60 -10.49
C LEU A 221 -4.58 22.02 -9.89
N GLY A 222 -4.41 23.03 -10.75
CA GLY A 222 -4.42 24.43 -10.39
C GLY A 222 -3.23 24.83 -9.52
N HIS A 223 -3.46 25.75 -8.59
CA HIS A 223 -2.47 26.19 -7.60
C HIS A 223 -3.00 25.96 -6.19
N ALA A 224 -2.09 25.77 -5.24
CA ALA A 224 -2.45 25.77 -3.84
C ALA A 224 -2.95 27.16 -3.38
N ASP A 225 -3.84 27.18 -2.39
CA ASP A 225 -4.36 28.40 -1.76
C ASP A 225 -3.28 29.08 -0.91
N LEU A 226 -2.47 29.94 -1.54
CA LEU A 226 -1.34 30.63 -0.91
C LEU A 226 -1.53 32.15 -0.88
N ARG A 227 -0.93 32.80 0.13
CA ARG A 227 -0.79 34.27 0.22
C ARG A 227 0.48 34.81 -0.45
N ASP A 228 1.42 33.93 -0.77
CA ASP A 228 2.72 34.22 -1.36
C ASP A 228 3.13 33.03 -2.24
N THR A 229 3.34 33.26 -3.54
CA THR A 229 3.72 32.25 -4.54
C THR A 229 5.14 32.50 -5.04
N ARG A 230 6.07 32.89 -4.17
CA ARG A 230 7.47 33.10 -4.57
C ARG A 230 8.12 31.85 -5.18
N VAL A 231 9.10 32.08 -6.04
CA VAL A 231 9.97 31.02 -6.58
C VAL A 231 10.89 30.50 -5.46
N MET A 232 10.85 29.17 -5.27
CA MET A 232 11.64 28.44 -4.30
C MET A 232 12.80 27.71 -4.97
N ARG A 233 13.96 27.71 -4.29
CA ARG A 233 15.07 26.81 -4.61
C ARG A 233 14.96 25.57 -3.73
N SER A 234 14.50 24.48 -4.30
CA SER A 234 14.21 23.25 -3.56
C SER A 234 15.40 22.28 -3.52
N ASN A 235 15.34 21.22 -2.70
CA ASN A 235 16.18 20.02 -2.81
C ASN A 235 15.57 18.93 -3.69
N LEU A 236 14.33 19.13 -4.15
CA LEU A 236 13.70 18.36 -5.22
C LEU A 236 14.49 18.61 -6.52
N ARG A 237 14.99 17.54 -7.13
CA ARG A 237 15.85 17.57 -8.34
C ARG A 237 15.29 16.60 -9.36
N VAL A 238 14.19 17.01 -9.96
CA VAL A 238 13.47 16.26 -10.98
C VAL A 238 13.32 17.15 -12.19
N ASP A 239 13.57 16.61 -13.37
CA ASP A 239 13.41 17.37 -14.61
C ASP A 239 11.93 17.64 -14.86
N LEU A 240 11.60 18.91 -15.15
CA LEU A 240 10.24 19.39 -15.28
C LEU A 240 9.96 19.79 -16.72
N VAL A 241 8.72 19.57 -17.16
CA VAL A 241 8.27 20.05 -18.48
C VAL A 241 8.16 21.56 -18.45
N GLY A 242 8.92 22.24 -19.31
CA GLY A 242 8.81 23.69 -19.50
C GLY A 242 9.29 24.55 -18.32
N ALA A 243 10.00 23.97 -17.34
CA ALA A 243 10.50 24.69 -16.16
C ALA A 243 11.91 24.23 -15.76
N ASP A 244 12.65 25.11 -15.08
CA ASP A 244 13.95 24.76 -14.47
C ASP A 244 13.72 23.97 -13.18
N SER A 245 14.27 22.74 -13.10
CA SER A 245 14.15 21.84 -11.95
C SER A 245 14.70 22.42 -10.64
N THR A 246 15.44 23.52 -10.69
CA THR A 246 16.00 24.20 -9.51
C THR A 246 15.17 25.37 -9.02
N GLN A 247 14.15 25.80 -9.77
CA GLN A 247 13.32 26.96 -9.49
C GLN A 247 11.84 26.67 -9.74
N MET A 248 11.08 26.47 -8.67
CA MET A 248 9.65 26.18 -8.75
C MET A 248 8.86 27.27 -8.02
N GLU A 249 7.81 27.78 -8.65
CA GLU A 249 6.83 28.64 -7.99
C GLU A 249 6.13 27.86 -6.86
N ALA A 250 6.11 28.42 -5.65
CA ALA A 250 5.47 27.77 -4.51
C ALA A 250 3.98 27.51 -4.77
N GLY A 251 3.52 26.28 -4.53
CA GLY A 251 2.11 25.91 -4.70
C GLY A 251 1.69 25.53 -6.12
N ALA A 252 2.55 25.70 -7.12
CA ALA A 252 2.27 25.35 -8.50
C ALA A 252 2.64 23.89 -8.79
N TRP A 253 1.85 23.21 -9.63
CA TRP A 253 2.14 21.87 -10.11
C TRP A 253 2.91 21.89 -11.42
N TYR A 254 3.88 20.98 -11.53
CA TYR A 254 4.69 20.81 -12.74
C TYR A 254 4.68 19.35 -13.16
N ALA A 255 4.44 19.07 -14.44
CA ALA A 255 4.61 17.73 -14.97
C ALA A 255 6.08 17.31 -14.92
N VAL A 256 6.33 16.05 -14.56
CA VAL A 256 7.67 15.48 -14.51
C VAL A 256 8.06 14.94 -15.88
N GLN A 257 9.23 15.36 -16.37
CA GLN A 257 9.80 14.86 -17.62
C GLN A 257 9.98 13.34 -17.55
N ASN A 258 9.59 12.63 -18.61
CA ASN A 258 9.73 11.18 -18.73
C ASN A 258 9.01 10.36 -17.63
N ALA A 259 8.03 10.95 -16.93
CA ALA A 259 7.14 10.27 -16.00
C ALA A 259 5.68 10.70 -16.17
N PRO A 260 5.01 10.25 -17.25
CA PRO A 260 3.61 10.58 -17.52
C PRO A 260 2.71 10.28 -16.31
N GLY A 261 1.82 11.21 -15.96
CA GLY A 261 0.92 11.07 -14.81
C GLY A 261 1.53 11.42 -13.46
N ILE A 262 2.81 11.81 -13.40
CA ILE A 262 3.48 12.25 -12.19
C ILE A 262 3.75 13.76 -12.25
N TYR A 263 3.39 14.45 -11.18
CA TYR A 263 3.55 15.90 -11.04
C TYR A 263 4.30 16.24 -9.77
N ALA A 264 5.08 17.31 -9.78
CA ALA A 264 5.84 17.77 -8.63
C ALA A 264 5.36 19.16 -8.17
N SER A 265 5.42 19.40 -6.85
CA SER A 265 5.19 20.71 -6.26
C SER A 265 6.06 20.93 -5.02
N VAL A 266 6.28 22.20 -4.70
CA VAL A 266 6.99 22.64 -3.50
C VAL A 266 6.25 23.78 -2.81
N VAL A 267 6.34 23.86 -1.48
CA VAL A 267 5.74 24.94 -0.71
C VAL A 267 6.40 25.08 0.66
N GLN A 268 6.12 26.17 1.37
CA GLN A 268 6.34 26.26 2.82
C GLN A 268 5.00 26.52 3.53
N PRO A 269 4.72 25.89 4.69
CA PRO A 269 3.45 26.06 5.40
C PRO A 269 3.09 27.52 5.72
N GLY A 270 4.10 28.38 5.95
CA GLY A 270 3.88 29.80 6.19
C GLY A 270 3.41 30.60 4.96
N MET A 271 3.34 29.99 3.78
CA MET A 271 2.79 30.61 2.57
C MET A 271 1.30 30.38 2.40
N VAL A 272 0.68 29.52 3.21
CA VAL A 272 -0.76 29.21 3.12
C VAL A 272 -1.63 30.46 3.32
N SER A 273 -2.72 30.55 2.57
CA SER A 273 -3.68 31.67 2.59
C SER A 273 -4.26 31.92 3.98
N ARG A 274 -4.73 33.15 4.23
CA ARG A 274 -5.31 33.48 5.55
C ARG A 274 -6.64 32.75 5.77
N GLU A 275 -7.35 32.50 4.68
CA GLU A 275 -8.63 31.81 4.60
C GLU A 275 -8.47 30.36 5.07
N VAL A 276 -7.49 29.63 4.52
CA VAL A 276 -7.17 28.27 4.96
C VAL A 276 -6.68 28.26 6.40
N MET A 277 -5.80 29.20 6.78
CA MET A 277 -5.30 29.31 8.16
C MET A 277 -6.41 29.62 9.18
N ALA A 278 -7.52 30.24 8.76
CA ALA A 278 -8.65 30.58 9.62
C ALA A 278 -9.61 29.41 9.89
N VAL A 279 -9.57 28.34 9.09
CA VAL A 279 -10.36 27.12 9.34
C VAL A 279 -9.98 26.54 10.70
N ARG A 280 -10.94 26.14 11.53
CA ARG A 280 -10.64 25.58 12.87
C ARG A 280 -10.03 24.18 12.78
N GLY A 281 -9.47 23.67 13.88
CA GLY A 281 -8.98 22.30 13.97
C GLY A 281 -7.46 22.11 13.77
N ALA A 282 -6.68 23.19 13.61
CA ALA A 282 -5.22 23.14 13.62
C ALA A 282 -4.63 24.24 14.52
N ASN A 283 -3.45 23.98 15.10
CA ASN A 283 -2.70 24.96 15.89
C ASN A 283 -1.97 25.95 14.98
N GLY A 284 -1.52 27.07 15.55
CA GLY A 284 -0.67 28.04 14.85
C GLY A 284 0.73 27.47 14.55
N LEU A 285 1.32 27.93 13.44
CA LEU A 285 2.65 27.53 13.02
C LEU A 285 3.71 28.40 13.70
N ASP A 286 4.79 27.78 14.17
CA ASP A 286 5.93 28.51 14.74
C ASP A 286 6.93 29.01 13.68
N GLY A 287 7.92 29.78 14.12
CA GLY A 287 8.89 30.42 13.23
C GLY A 287 9.77 29.46 12.43
N VAL A 288 9.91 28.19 12.80
CA VAL A 288 10.65 27.19 12.00
C VAL A 288 9.71 26.53 11.01
N GLU A 289 8.55 26.06 11.49
CA GLU A 289 7.55 25.39 10.66
C GLU A 289 7.03 26.29 9.52
N ASN A 290 6.94 27.61 9.74
CA ASN A 290 6.54 28.56 8.69
C ASN A 290 7.46 28.54 7.45
N TYR A 291 8.75 28.22 7.61
CA TYR A 291 9.74 28.24 6.53
C TYR A 291 10.31 26.84 6.22
N ALA A 292 9.71 25.79 6.76
CA ALA A 292 10.09 24.43 6.45
C ALA A 292 9.64 24.08 5.03
N ASP A 293 10.53 23.48 4.24
CA ASP A 293 10.21 23.07 2.88
C ASP A 293 9.34 21.81 2.89
N VAL A 294 8.35 21.80 2.00
CA VAL A 294 7.53 20.63 1.71
C VAL A 294 7.72 20.29 0.24
N HIS A 295 8.10 19.04 -0.03
CA HIS A 295 8.23 18.49 -1.37
C HIS A 295 7.11 17.49 -1.61
N MET A 296 6.52 17.50 -2.80
CA MET A 296 5.39 16.63 -3.13
C MET A 296 5.52 16.00 -4.51
N PHE A 297 5.08 14.74 -4.60
CA PHE A 297 4.66 14.14 -5.86
C PHE A 297 3.15 13.92 -5.83
N ALA A 298 2.47 14.24 -6.93
CA ALA A 298 1.10 13.84 -7.19
C ALA A 298 1.08 12.82 -8.33
N TYR A 299 0.24 11.80 -8.18
CA TYR A 299 0.06 10.72 -9.12
C TYR A 299 -1.38 10.69 -9.61
N ASP A 300 -1.58 10.74 -10.92
CA ASP A 300 -2.90 10.53 -11.54
C ASP A 300 -3.26 9.05 -11.48
N MET A 301 -4.17 8.70 -10.57
CA MET A 301 -4.53 7.30 -10.30
C MET A 301 -5.31 6.63 -11.44
N SER A 302 -5.70 7.38 -12.48
CA SER A 302 -6.20 6.77 -13.72
C SER A 302 -5.10 5.98 -14.45
N ARG A 303 -3.82 6.32 -14.24
CA ARG A 303 -2.65 5.75 -14.93
C ARG A 303 -1.90 4.70 -14.12
N PHE A 304 -2.25 4.52 -12.84
CA PHE A 304 -1.46 3.69 -11.94
C PHE A 304 -2.30 2.72 -11.11
N ASP A 305 -1.73 1.55 -10.88
CA ASP A 305 -2.17 0.63 -9.82
C ASP A 305 -1.33 0.88 -8.57
N LEU A 306 -2.00 1.16 -7.44
CA LEU A 306 -1.34 1.23 -6.13
C LEU A 306 -1.21 -0.16 -5.52
N ARG A 307 -0.01 -0.49 -5.04
CA ARG A 307 0.29 -1.72 -4.33
C ARG A 307 1.02 -1.44 -3.02
N TYR A 308 1.03 -2.42 -2.14
CA TYR A 308 1.67 -2.36 -0.82
C TYR A 308 2.34 -3.70 -0.51
N GLU A 309 3.54 -3.65 0.05
CA GLU A 309 4.27 -4.82 0.52
C GLU A 309 4.88 -4.53 1.90
N ILE A 310 4.97 -5.54 2.76
CA ILE A 310 5.64 -5.40 4.04
C ILE A 310 7.13 -5.73 3.92
N GLY A 311 7.92 -5.10 4.79
CA GLY A 311 9.34 -5.40 4.88
C GLY A 311 9.61 -6.82 5.37
N THR A 312 10.88 -7.23 5.35
CA THR A 312 11.31 -8.52 5.94
C THR A 312 11.07 -8.63 7.45
N SER A 313 10.73 -7.51 8.10
CA SER A 313 10.53 -7.43 9.55
C SER A 313 9.40 -6.49 9.94
N HIS A 314 9.31 -5.30 9.32
CA HIS A 314 8.34 -4.29 9.73
C HIS A 314 7.25 -4.03 8.68
N PRO A 315 6.03 -3.69 9.13
CA PRO A 315 5.56 -3.69 10.51
C PRO A 315 5.49 -5.11 11.09
N GLU A 316 5.88 -5.26 12.36
CA GLU A 316 5.78 -6.53 13.07
C GLU A 316 4.32 -6.80 13.47
N VAL A 317 4.02 -8.04 13.85
CA VAL A 317 2.66 -8.49 14.22
C VAL A 317 2.51 -8.79 15.71
N ASP A 318 3.59 -8.68 16.48
CA ASP A 318 3.58 -8.85 17.93
C ASP A 318 3.06 -7.60 18.64
N TRP A 319 3.12 -7.62 19.97
CA TRP A 319 2.67 -6.52 20.80
C TRP A 319 3.63 -5.32 20.75
N SER A 320 3.11 -4.16 20.38
CA SER A 320 3.76 -2.88 20.70
C SER A 320 4.02 -2.77 22.21
N PRO A 321 5.12 -2.13 22.65
CA PRO A 321 5.35 -1.85 24.07
C PRO A 321 4.44 -0.73 24.60
N ARG A 322 3.65 -0.06 23.76
CA ARG A 322 2.83 1.09 24.15
C ARG A 322 1.58 0.72 24.97
N PRO A 323 0.73 -0.24 24.55
CA PRO A 323 -0.45 -0.59 25.32
C PRO A 323 -0.09 -1.34 26.61
N SER A 324 -0.83 -1.05 27.68
CA SER A 324 -0.64 -1.67 29.00
C SER A 324 -1.97 -1.84 29.73
N GLY A 325 -1.97 -2.64 30.80
CA GLY A 325 -3.18 -2.90 31.57
C GLY A 325 -4.26 -3.55 30.70
N ALA A 326 -5.47 -2.99 30.72
CA ALA A 326 -6.61 -3.52 29.97
C ALA A 326 -6.44 -3.53 28.44
N GLY A 327 -5.54 -2.70 27.89
CA GLY A 327 -5.26 -2.67 26.46
C GLY A 327 -4.34 -3.77 25.96
N ARG A 328 -3.82 -4.63 26.85
CA ARG A 328 -2.91 -5.72 26.50
C ARG A 328 -3.32 -7.01 27.19
N ASP A 329 -3.67 -8.02 26.40
CA ASP A 329 -3.81 -9.38 26.91
C ASP A 329 -2.45 -10.09 26.90
N TYR A 330 -1.89 -10.30 28.09
CA TYR A 330 -0.59 -10.93 28.28
C TYR A 330 -0.59 -12.45 27.99
N ASN A 331 -1.76 -13.07 27.78
CA ASN A 331 -1.85 -14.48 27.38
C ASN A 331 -1.72 -14.67 25.87
N LEU A 332 -1.97 -13.60 25.10
CA LEU A 332 -1.86 -13.61 23.65
C LEU A 332 -0.42 -13.25 23.22
N PRO A 333 0.15 -13.95 22.23
CA PRO A 333 1.48 -13.65 21.71
C PRO A 333 1.56 -12.32 20.95
N GLY A 334 0.43 -11.80 20.45
CA GLY A 334 0.27 -10.49 19.81
C GLY A 334 -1.19 -10.04 19.87
N PRO A 335 -1.52 -8.81 19.43
CA PRO A 335 -2.86 -8.22 19.54
C PRO A 335 -3.95 -8.97 18.77
N ASP A 336 -3.57 -9.79 17.79
CA ASP A 336 -4.49 -10.55 16.94
C ASP A 336 -4.42 -12.07 17.20
N GLY A 337 -3.73 -12.49 18.28
CA GLY A 337 -3.62 -13.88 18.72
C GLY A 337 -2.37 -14.63 18.25
N PHE A 338 -1.54 -14.01 17.43
CA PHE A 338 -0.23 -14.49 16.94
C PHE A 338 0.82 -13.37 17.09
N GLY A 339 2.09 -13.74 17.26
CA GLY A 339 3.22 -12.80 17.34
C GLY A 339 4.27 -13.01 16.26
N THR A 340 3.99 -13.87 15.28
CA THR A 340 4.84 -14.15 14.11
C THR A 340 3.95 -14.38 12.90
N VAL A 341 4.47 -14.07 11.71
CA VAL A 341 3.83 -14.38 10.42
C VAL A 341 4.18 -15.78 9.92
N ASP A 342 4.92 -16.59 10.68
CA ASP A 342 5.21 -17.96 10.28
C ASP A 342 3.93 -18.77 10.03
N PRO A 343 3.87 -19.58 8.96
CA PRO A 343 4.97 -19.95 8.05
C PRO A 343 5.16 -19.02 6.82
N LEU A 344 4.47 -17.87 6.76
CA LEU A 344 4.55 -16.95 5.64
C LEU A 344 5.93 -16.28 5.56
N GLN A 345 6.42 -16.15 4.33
CA GLN A 345 7.73 -15.56 4.02
C GLN A 345 7.58 -14.16 3.44
N MET A 346 8.16 -13.18 4.15
CA MET A 346 8.16 -11.77 3.74
C MET A 346 9.45 -11.42 3.02
N THR A 347 9.30 -10.85 1.83
CA THR A 347 10.40 -10.61 0.90
C THR A 347 11.02 -9.23 1.11
N GLY A 348 10.24 -8.24 1.56
CA GLY A 348 10.68 -6.85 1.70
C GLY A 348 11.11 -6.21 0.39
N MET A 349 10.60 -6.72 -0.73
CA MET A 349 10.97 -6.33 -2.09
C MET A 349 9.75 -6.49 -2.98
N LEU A 350 9.61 -5.64 -3.99
CA LEU A 350 8.51 -5.77 -4.94
C LEU A 350 8.68 -7.05 -5.78
N ASN A 351 7.56 -7.62 -6.23
CA ASN A 351 7.61 -8.82 -7.06
C ASN A 351 8.27 -8.48 -8.42
N PRO A 352 9.36 -9.17 -8.81
CA PRO A 352 10.15 -8.86 -10.00
C PRO A 352 9.37 -8.72 -11.31
N VAL A 353 8.20 -9.35 -11.43
CA VAL A 353 7.33 -9.22 -12.61
C VAL A 353 6.82 -7.79 -12.85
N PHE A 354 6.93 -6.92 -11.85
CA PHE A 354 6.45 -5.54 -11.92
C PHE A 354 7.54 -4.50 -12.17
N ILE A 355 8.81 -4.90 -12.31
CA ILE A 355 9.94 -3.96 -12.45
C ILE A 355 9.80 -3.07 -13.69
N ASP A 356 9.30 -3.62 -14.80
CA ASP A 356 9.13 -2.82 -16.03
C ASP A 356 8.02 -1.78 -15.90
N ARG A 357 7.04 -2.06 -15.05
CA ARG A 357 5.88 -1.20 -14.81
C ARG A 357 6.08 -0.22 -13.65
N VAL A 358 7.09 -0.39 -12.81
CA VAL A 358 7.26 0.43 -11.60
C VAL A 358 7.45 1.91 -11.94
N ALA A 359 6.57 2.76 -11.43
CA ALA A 359 6.57 4.20 -11.68
C ALA A 359 7.07 5.00 -10.48
N ALA A 360 6.72 4.55 -9.27
CA ALA A 360 7.13 5.20 -8.03
C ALA A 360 7.13 4.22 -6.86
N ILE A 361 7.94 4.50 -5.84
CA ILE A 361 7.97 3.82 -4.56
C ILE A 361 8.05 4.87 -3.46
N PHE A 362 7.28 4.69 -2.39
CA PHE A 362 7.40 5.50 -1.19
C PHE A 362 7.20 4.68 0.09
N ALA A 363 7.83 5.14 1.16
CA ALA A 363 7.81 4.46 2.46
C ALA A 363 6.38 4.30 2.99
N GLY A 364 6.14 3.19 3.69
CA GLY A 364 4.85 2.86 4.29
C GLY A 364 4.61 3.57 5.61
N GLY A 365 4.15 2.82 6.61
CA GLY A 365 3.72 3.38 7.89
C GLY A 365 4.67 3.13 9.06
N PHE A 366 4.19 3.44 10.26
CA PHE A 366 4.95 3.22 11.49
C PHE A 366 5.24 1.74 11.75
N LYS A 367 6.42 1.45 12.30
CA LYS A 367 6.74 0.16 12.92
C LYS A 367 5.75 -0.18 14.04
N ARG A 368 5.65 -1.46 14.39
CA ARG A 368 4.79 -1.95 15.47
C ARG A 368 5.05 -1.24 16.81
N ASP A 369 6.30 -0.95 17.14
CA ASP A 369 6.70 -0.20 18.34
C ASP A 369 6.05 1.18 18.47
N HIS A 370 5.63 1.76 17.34
CA HIS A 370 5.05 3.09 17.27
C HIS A 370 3.62 3.10 16.71
N GLY A 371 3.19 2.01 16.09
CA GLY A 371 1.87 1.82 15.50
C GLY A 371 0.86 1.23 16.47
N ALA A 372 0.77 1.77 17.68
CA ALA A 372 -0.25 1.48 18.67
C ALA A 372 -0.45 2.69 19.60
N TRP A 373 -1.62 2.78 20.24
CA TRP A 373 -1.92 3.87 21.16
C TRP A 373 -1.16 3.71 22.47
N ARG A 374 -0.56 4.83 22.91
CA ARG A 374 0.14 4.91 24.19
C ARG A 374 -0.77 5.36 25.33
N LEU A 375 -1.71 6.26 25.05
CA LEU A 375 -2.60 6.89 26.03
C LEU A 375 -4.00 7.09 25.43
N THR A 376 -4.95 7.59 26.22
CA THR A 376 -6.38 7.74 25.87
C THR A 376 -7.14 6.42 25.75
N ASP A 377 -8.44 6.47 25.48
CA ASP A 377 -9.32 5.29 25.44
C ASP A 377 -8.85 4.23 24.44
N PHE A 378 -8.25 4.65 23.32
CA PHE A 378 -7.72 3.74 22.31
C PHE A 378 -6.53 2.90 22.82
N ALA A 379 -5.81 3.34 23.86
CA ALA A 379 -4.74 2.56 24.48
C ALA A 379 -5.26 1.39 25.34
N TYR A 380 -6.55 1.40 25.69
CA TYR A 380 -7.18 0.44 26.61
C TYR A 380 -8.29 -0.39 25.96
N THR A 381 -8.57 -0.14 24.68
CA THR A 381 -9.61 -0.81 23.89
C THR A 381 -9.00 -1.37 22.61
N ASN A 382 -9.63 -2.39 22.02
CA ASN A 382 -9.18 -3.06 20.80
C ASN A 382 -7.68 -3.35 20.79
N HIS A 383 -7.18 -3.94 21.89
CA HIS A 383 -5.77 -4.30 22.05
C HIS A 383 -4.82 -3.11 21.87
N GLY A 384 -5.22 -1.89 22.25
CA GLY A 384 -4.39 -0.70 22.10
C GLY A 384 -4.38 -0.10 20.69
N HIS A 385 -5.39 -0.40 19.86
CA HIS A 385 -5.56 0.11 18.50
C HIS A 385 -4.27 0.00 17.67
N HIS A 386 -3.73 -1.21 17.62
CA HIS A 386 -2.60 -1.53 16.76
C HIS A 386 -2.93 -1.22 15.30
N TYR A 387 -2.07 -0.48 14.62
CA TYR A 387 -2.34 -0.05 13.25
C TYR A 387 -2.39 -1.29 12.35
N GLY A 388 -3.56 -1.52 11.75
CA GLY A 388 -3.83 -2.69 10.91
C GLY A 388 -3.20 -2.59 9.53
N PHE A 389 -3.04 -3.76 8.90
CA PHE A 389 -2.56 -3.85 7.52
C PHE A 389 -2.88 -5.22 6.89
N LEU A 390 -3.07 -5.18 5.56
CA LEU A 390 -3.35 -6.30 4.69
C LEU A 390 -2.42 -6.26 3.49
N VAL A 391 -1.90 -7.42 3.09
CA VAL A 391 -1.12 -7.60 1.86
C VAL A 391 -1.74 -8.74 1.07
N ASN A 392 -2.01 -8.52 -0.22
CA ASN A 392 -2.56 -9.55 -1.11
C ASN A 392 -3.80 -10.27 -0.56
N GLY A 393 -4.70 -9.52 0.11
CA GLY A 393 -5.92 -10.06 0.72
C GLY A 393 -5.73 -10.83 2.02
N VAL A 394 -4.50 -10.90 2.54
CA VAL A 394 -4.15 -11.58 3.79
C VAL A 394 -4.09 -10.57 4.91
N VAL A 395 -4.86 -10.81 5.97
CA VAL A 395 -4.88 -9.96 7.17
C VAL A 395 -3.70 -10.29 8.05
N LEU A 396 -2.73 -9.39 8.13
CA LEU A 396 -1.56 -9.54 8.99
C LEU A 396 -1.70 -8.76 10.30
N SER A 397 -2.58 -7.75 10.31
CA SER A 397 -3.08 -7.13 11.54
C SER A 397 -4.46 -6.54 11.31
N ARG A 398 -5.41 -6.73 12.24
CA ARG A 398 -6.80 -6.25 12.07
C ARG A 398 -6.85 -4.75 11.82
N LEU A 399 -7.65 -4.32 10.84
CA LEU A 399 -8.01 -2.93 10.68
C LEU A 399 -8.87 -2.50 11.86
N GLN A 400 -8.44 -1.44 12.56
CA GLN A 400 -9.10 -0.93 13.74
C GLN A 400 -10.02 0.25 13.39
N PRO A 401 -11.21 0.33 14.00
CA PRO A 401 -12.11 1.46 13.77
C PRO A 401 -11.50 2.78 14.24
N GLY A 402 -11.88 3.87 13.59
CA GLY A 402 -11.42 5.22 13.92
C GLY A 402 -10.01 5.56 13.40
N LEU A 403 -9.36 4.66 12.67
CA LEU A 403 -8.01 4.89 12.15
C LEU A 403 -8.03 5.24 10.66
N ALA A 404 -7.20 6.20 10.29
CA ALA A 404 -6.97 6.57 8.90
C ALA A 404 -6.32 5.42 8.15
N THR A 405 -6.96 5.04 7.05
CA THR A 405 -6.64 3.84 6.26
C THR A 405 -6.61 4.19 4.79
N VAL A 406 -5.60 3.72 4.08
CA VAL A 406 -5.62 3.61 2.62
C VAL A 406 -5.86 2.14 2.27
N TRP A 407 -6.74 1.87 1.31
CA TRP A 407 -7.01 0.52 0.83
C TRP A 407 -7.22 0.48 -0.68
N VAL A 408 -6.95 -0.69 -1.24
CA VAL A 408 -7.05 -0.99 -2.66
C VAL A 408 -7.91 -2.23 -2.82
N LEU A 409 -8.94 -2.13 -3.66
CA LEU A 409 -9.82 -3.26 -3.97
C LEU A 409 -9.24 -4.13 -5.10
N THR A 410 -9.78 -5.33 -5.27
CA THR A 410 -9.37 -6.26 -6.33
C THR A 410 -9.57 -5.71 -7.74
N ASP A 411 -10.50 -4.77 -7.93
CA ASP A 411 -10.72 -4.05 -9.19
C ASP A 411 -9.75 -2.87 -9.43
N GLY A 412 -8.81 -2.64 -8.52
CA GLY A 412 -7.83 -1.55 -8.61
C GLY A 412 -8.33 -0.21 -8.06
N THR A 413 -9.56 -0.13 -7.54
CA THR A 413 -10.08 1.08 -6.90
C THR A 413 -9.24 1.41 -5.66
N VAL A 414 -8.74 2.65 -5.59
CA VAL A 414 -7.99 3.16 -4.44
C VAL A 414 -8.87 4.08 -3.62
N GLN A 415 -8.91 3.85 -2.32
CA GLN A 415 -9.68 4.66 -1.38
C GLN A 415 -8.86 5.00 -0.15
N MET A 416 -9.21 6.12 0.47
CA MET A 416 -8.64 6.55 1.74
C MET A 416 -9.76 7.11 2.62
N GLY A 417 -9.73 6.78 3.90
CA GLY A 417 -10.77 7.20 4.84
C GLY A 417 -10.52 6.67 6.25
N THR A 418 -11.41 7.03 7.17
CA THR A 418 -11.43 6.47 8.52
C THR A 418 -12.10 5.11 8.48
N TRP A 419 -11.41 4.07 8.93
CA TRP A 419 -11.98 2.72 8.96
C TRP A 419 -13.11 2.62 9.99
N ASP A 420 -14.15 1.88 9.63
CA ASP A 420 -15.31 1.58 10.47
C ASP A 420 -15.67 0.11 10.30
N ASP A 421 -16.20 -0.53 11.34
CA ASP A 421 -16.56 -1.95 11.28
C ASP A 421 -17.64 -2.27 10.24
N SER A 422 -18.46 -1.28 9.88
CA SER A 422 -19.42 -1.40 8.77
C SER A 422 -18.75 -1.56 7.41
N LEU A 423 -17.44 -1.30 7.28
CA LEU A 423 -16.65 -1.55 6.07
C LEU A 423 -16.07 -2.97 6.01
N ASN A 424 -16.23 -3.78 7.06
CA ASN A 424 -15.67 -5.13 7.12
C ASN A 424 -16.22 -6.07 6.02
N PHE A 425 -17.36 -5.74 5.39
CA PHE A 425 -17.86 -6.48 4.22
C PHE A 425 -16.94 -6.36 2.99
N LEU A 426 -16.07 -5.34 2.94
CA LEU A 426 -15.09 -5.14 1.87
C LEU A 426 -13.88 -6.07 2.01
N LEU A 427 -13.59 -6.58 3.21
CA LEU A 427 -12.39 -7.38 3.50
C LEU A 427 -12.11 -8.53 2.50
N PRO A 428 -13.10 -9.30 1.99
CA PRO A 428 -12.82 -10.33 0.99
C PRO A 428 -12.16 -9.77 -0.28
N ASN A 429 -12.53 -8.55 -0.67
CA ASN A 429 -12.12 -7.90 -1.92
C ASN A 429 -11.04 -6.82 -1.71
N ILE A 430 -10.55 -6.62 -0.49
CA ILE A 430 -9.41 -5.73 -0.25
C ILE A 430 -8.15 -6.48 -0.63
N ARG A 431 -7.43 -5.96 -1.62
CA ARG A 431 -6.12 -6.47 -2.03
C ARG A 431 -5.03 -5.95 -1.10
N PHE A 432 -5.06 -4.67 -0.77
CA PHE A 432 -4.09 -4.03 0.11
C PHE A 432 -4.79 -3.08 1.07
N ALA A 433 -4.32 -2.99 2.31
CA ALA A 433 -4.73 -1.92 3.20
C ALA A 433 -3.63 -1.61 4.22
N ARG A 434 -3.57 -0.35 4.65
CA ARG A 434 -2.62 0.09 5.67
C ARG A 434 -3.19 1.25 6.46
N GLN A 435 -3.23 1.09 7.78
CA GLN A 435 -3.63 2.15 8.71
C GLN A 435 -2.43 2.93 9.21
N ASN A 436 -2.60 4.20 9.52
CA ASN A 436 -1.54 4.96 10.18
C ASN A 436 -2.09 6.13 11.02
N GLY A 437 -2.46 5.82 12.27
CA GLY A 437 -2.98 6.80 13.22
C GLY A 437 -4.34 7.37 12.81
N THR A 438 -4.59 8.63 13.17
CA THR A 438 -5.83 9.36 12.86
C THR A 438 -5.69 10.20 11.59
N ALA A 439 -6.82 10.67 11.05
CA ALA A 439 -6.85 11.58 9.92
C ALA A 439 -6.04 12.86 10.20
N VAL A 440 -5.29 13.31 9.20
CA VAL A 440 -4.70 14.66 9.14
C VAL A 440 -5.70 15.61 8.48
N ILE A 441 -6.37 15.15 7.42
CA ILE A 441 -7.52 15.80 6.79
C ILE A 441 -8.65 14.79 6.72
N GLU A 442 -9.86 15.25 7.02
CA GLU A 442 -11.10 14.49 6.82
C GLU A 442 -12.18 15.40 6.21
N PRO A 443 -13.12 14.86 5.42
CA PRO A 443 -14.20 15.65 4.86
C PRO A 443 -15.15 16.11 5.98
N ASN A 444 -15.60 17.35 5.90
CA ASN A 444 -16.71 17.84 6.70
C ASN A 444 -18.07 17.40 6.11
N ASP A 445 -19.18 17.89 6.68
CA ASP A 445 -20.54 17.56 6.23
C ASP A 445 -20.83 17.99 4.78
N GLU A 446 -20.08 18.96 4.24
CA GLU A 446 -20.17 19.39 2.84
C GLU A 446 -19.18 18.67 1.90
N GLY A 447 -18.41 17.71 2.41
CA GLY A 447 -17.40 16.98 1.64
C GLY A 447 -16.08 17.73 1.46
N VAL A 448 -15.89 18.87 2.13
CA VAL A 448 -14.66 19.69 2.05
C VAL A 448 -13.64 19.21 3.08
N GLY A 449 -12.39 19.03 2.66
CA GLY A 449 -11.29 18.64 3.53
C GLY A 449 -10.98 19.68 4.63
N VAL A 450 -11.15 19.28 5.88
CA VAL A 450 -10.82 20.06 7.08
C VAL A 450 -9.78 19.35 7.95
N PRO A 451 -9.06 20.04 8.85
CA PRO A 451 -8.12 19.36 9.73
C PRO A 451 -8.86 18.30 10.56
N GLY A 452 -8.29 17.10 10.63
CA GLY A 452 -8.88 15.99 11.37
C GLY A 452 -9.09 16.31 12.85
N ALA A 453 -10.11 15.72 13.47
CA ALA A 453 -10.54 16.01 14.83
C ALA A 453 -9.43 15.92 15.90
N GLN A 454 -8.41 15.10 15.65
CA GLN A 454 -7.30 14.86 16.57
C GLN A 454 -6.04 15.68 16.26
N VAL A 455 -6.01 16.51 15.20
CA VAL A 455 -4.82 17.28 14.78
C VAL A 455 -4.27 18.20 15.87
N GLN A 456 -5.14 18.81 16.68
CA GLN A 456 -4.71 19.69 17.79
C GLN A 456 -4.29 18.93 19.05
N SER A 457 -4.61 17.65 19.16
CA SER A 457 -4.40 16.83 20.35
C SER A 457 -3.20 15.92 20.17
N TRP A 458 -2.05 16.26 20.78
CA TRP A 458 -0.85 15.41 20.73
C TRP A 458 -1.18 13.96 21.09
N MET A 459 -1.73 13.74 22.29
CA MET A 459 -2.03 12.39 22.76
C MET A 459 -3.24 11.76 22.05
N GLY A 460 -4.25 12.57 21.69
CA GLY A 460 -5.46 12.07 21.03
C GLY A 460 -5.18 11.53 19.62
N GLY A 461 -4.36 12.24 18.84
CA GLY A 461 -3.94 11.76 17.51
C GLY A 461 -2.77 10.79 17.54
N ASN A 462 -2.34 10.37 18.74
CA ASN A 462 -1.16 9.53 18.96
C ASN A 462 0.06 10.04 18.19
N TRP A 463 0.21 11.37 18.09
CA TRP A 463 1.19 11.99 17.22
C TRP A 463 2.60 11.72 17.75
N SER A 464 3.40 10.96 17.00
CA SER A 464 4.81 10.72 17.35
C SER A 464 5.63 12.00 17.18
N GLY A 465 6.70 12.12 17.97
CA GLY A 465 7.71 13.18 17.84
C GLY A 465 9.06 12.63 17.37
N SER A 466 10.09 13.49 17.34
CA SER A 466 11.48 13.10 17.10
C SER A 466 12.01 12.15 18.18
N ALA A 467 13.25 11.66 18.01
CA ALA A 467 13.94 10.86 19.02
C ALA A 467 14.07 11.60 20.38
N GLU A 468 14.14 12.93 20.34
CA GLU A 468 14.16 13.84 21.49
C GLU A 468 12.76 14.25 21.96
N ALA A 469 11.71 13.55 21.48
CA ALA A 469 10.31 13.81 21.77
C ALA A 469 9.82 15.21 21.37
N GLN A 470 10.36 15.79 20.29
CA GLN A 470 9.84 17.04 19.73
C GLN A 470 8.69 16.76 18.75
N LEU A 471 7.53 17.40 18.94
CA LEU A 471 6.39 17.21 18.04
C LEU A 471 6.69 17.68 16.61
N ARG A 472 7.44 18.78 16.46
CA ARG A 472 7.89 19.26 15.16
C ARG A 472 9.10 18.43 14.71
N THR A 473 8.97 17.71 13.61
CA THR A 473 10.00 16.79 13.09
C THR A 473 9.84 16.61 11.58
N LEU A 474 10.77 15.92 10.93
CA LEU A 474 10.60 15.45 9.55
C LEU A 474 9.39 14.51 9.48
N ARG A 475 8.43 14.74 8.60
CA ARG A 475 7.23 13.90 8.45
C ARG A 475 6.98 13.57 6.99
N SER A 476 6.31 12.45 6.72
CA SER A 476 5.69 12.18 5.44
C SER A 476 4.18 12.02 5.58
N GLY A 477 3.43 12.22 4.50
CA GLY A 477 1.99 12.05 4.50
C GLY A 477 1.46 11.71 3.12
N LEU A 478 0.27 11.11 3.10
CA LEU A 478 -0.45 10.73 1.91
C LEU A 478 -1.81 11.45 1.90
N CYS A 479 -2.18 11.98 0.74
CA CYS A 479 -3.44 12.70 0.53
C CYS A 479 -4.15 12.16 -0.71
N MET A 480 -5.47 12.02 -0.62
CA MET A 480 -6.33 11.86 -1.79
C MET A 480 -6.97 13.19 -2.13
N ARG A 481 -7.02 13.50 -3.43
CA ARG A 481 -7.73 14.65 -3.96
C ARG A 481 -8.46 14.28 -5.24
N THR A 482 -9.68 14.77 -5.40
CA THR A 482 -10.47 14.62 -6.61
C THR A 482 -10.45 15.92 -7.40
N VAL A 483 -10.09 15.86 -8.68
CA VAL A 483 -10.03 17.00 -9.60
C VAL A 483 -10.70 16.62 -10.91
N GLU A 484 -11.82 17.25 -11.25
CA GLU A 484 -12.55 16.96 -12.51
C GLU A 484 -12.78 15.45 -12.72
N ASP A 485 -13.28 14.78 -11.68
CA ASP A 485 -13.49 13.32 -11.61
C ASP A 485 -12.21 12.45 -11.66
N ARG A 486 -11.02 13.05 -11.68
CA ARG A 486 -9.73 12.35 -11.57
C ARG A 486 -9.31 12.23 -10.12
N GLN A 487 -8.95 11.03 -9.70
CA GLN A 487 -8.32 10.82 -8.41
C GLN A 487 -6.81 11.06 -8.49
N MET A 488 -6.32 11.95 -7.64
CA MET A 488 -4.92 12.24 -7.44
C MET A 488 -4.48 11.71 -6.09
N LEU A 489 -3.40 10.94 -6.08
CA LEU A 489 -2.70 10.54 -4.86
C LEU A 489 -1.48 11.44 -4.66
N ILE A 490 -1.41 12.16 -3.55
CA ILE A 490 -0.33 13.09 -3.25
C ILE A 490 0.51 12.53 -2.10
N TYR A 491 1.78 12.27 -2.35
CA TYR A 491 2.76 11.97 -1.31
C TYR A 491 3.60 13.22 -1.03
N ALA A 492 3.69 13.58 0.25
CA ALA A 492 4.40 14.78 0.68
C ALA A 492 5.43 14.48 1.77
N VAL A 493 6.58 15.13 1.70
CA VAL A 493 7.62 15.12 2.75
C VAL A 493 7.83 16.53 3.26
N PHE A 494 7.69 16.67 4.57
CA PHE A 494 7.77 17.92 5.31
C PHE A 494 9.10 17.95 6.06
N SER A 495 9.99 18.89 5.71
CA SER A 495 11.33 18.96 6.30
C SER A 495 11.33 19.19 7.82
N ALA A 496 10.31 19.88 8.32
CA ALA A 496 10.05 20.06 9.75
C ALA A 496 8.59 20.52 9.97
N ALA A 497 7.70 19.61 10.37
CA ALA A 497 6.29 19.92 10.61
C ALA A 497 5.72 19.25 11.86
N THR A 498 4.71 19.89 12.41
CA THR A 498 3.70 19.31 13.31
C THR A 498 2.53 18.78 12.47
N PRO A 499 1.60 18.00 13.06
CA PRO A 499 0.36 17.61 12.38
C PRO A 499 -0.46 18.82 11.90
N SER A 500 -0.37 19.97 12.58
CA SER A 500 -1.06 21.19 12.17
C SER A 500 -0.45 21.79 10.90
N GLY A 501 0.88 21.85 10.78
CA GLY A 501 1.54 22.25 9.53
C GLY A 501 1.20 21.33 8.35
N MET A 502 1.13 20.02 8.59
CA MET A 502 0.68 19.06 7.58
C MET A 502 -0.76 19.33 7.15
N ALA A 503 -1.69 19.47 8.10
CA ALA A 503 -3.09 19.74 7.81
C ALA A 503 -3.24 21.04 7.00
N ARG A 504 -2.62 22.15 7.41
CA ARG A 504 -2.70 23.41 6.67
C ARG A 504 -2.18 23.31 5.25
N THR A 505 -1.10 22.57 5.06
CA THR A 505 -0.53 22.36 3.74
C THR A 505 -1.49 21.53 2.88
N PHE A 506 -1.96 20.38 3.37
CA PHE A 506 -2.89 19.53 2.61
C PHE A 506 -4.24 20.22 2.34
N GLN A 507 -4.75 21.04 3.26
CA GLN A 507 -5.91 21.88 3.01
C GLN A 507 -5.67 22.86 1.86
N ALA A 508 -4.51 23.53 1.84
CA ALA A 508 -4.18 24.47 0.77
C ALA A 508 -4.08 23.79 -0.60
N TYR A 509 -3.78 22.50 -0.63
CA TYR A 509 -3.78 21.69 -1.85
C TYR A 509 -5.12 21.04 -2.17
N HIS A 510 -6.19 21.34 -1.41
CA HIS A 510 -7.53 20.80 -1.59
C HIS A 510 -7.63 19.27 -1.46
N CYS A 511 -6.89 18.70 -0.50
CA CYS A 511 -7.04 17.28 -0.16
C CYS A 511 -8.44 16.97 0.38
N ASP A 512 -9.06 15.90 -0.12
CA ASP A 512 -10.35 15.39 0.37
C ASP A 512 -10.16 14.66 1.70
N TYR A 513 -9.08 13.87 1.78
CA TYR A 513 -8.68 13.12 2.97
C TYR A 513 -7.15 12.98 2.98
N ALA A 514 -6.54 12.98 4.16
CA ALA A 514 -5.10 12.79 4.30
C ALA A 514 -4.73 12.06 5.58
N MET A 515 -3.63 11.31 5.52
CA MET A 515 -3.07 10.57 6.64
C MET A 515 -1.56 10.81 6.77
N LEU A 516 -1.06 10.69 8.00
CA LEU A 516 0.36 10.70 8.30
C LEU A 516 0.97 9.36 7.85
N LEU A 517 2.20 9.37 7.34
CA LEU A 517 3.01 8.17 7.10
C LEU A 517 4.22 8.16 8.07
N ASP A 518 5.23 7.33 7.83
CA ASP A 518 6.39 7.30 8.74
C ASP A 518 7.21 8.61 8.72
N MET A 519 8.14 8.77 9.67
CA MET A 519 8.75 10.06 9.98
C MET A 519 10.20 9.95 10.49
N ASN A 520 10.79 11.09 10.84
CA ASN A 520 12.06 11.26 11.57
C ASN A 520 13.37 11.05 10.78
N SER A 521 13.40 10.31 9.68
CA SER A 521 14.58 10.31 8.79
C SER A 521 14.19 10.19 7.31
N LEU A 522 15.10 10.59 6.43
CA LEU A 522 14.87 10.51 4.98
C LEU A 522 14.70 9.06 4.49
N ASP A 523 15.36 8.10 5.15
CA ASP A 523 15.15 6.67 4.90
C ASP A 523 13.72 6.23 5.25
N LEU A 524 13.12 6.82 6.28
CA LEU A 524 11.77 6.51 6.74
C LEU A 524 10.69 7.30 5.99
N THR A 525 11.05 8.43 5.36
CA THR A 525 10.18 9.20 4.47
C THR A 525 10.55 9.00 2.99
N TYR A 526 11.22 7.91 2.65
CA TYR A 526 11.76 7.65 1.31
C TYR A 526 10.67 7.80 0.25
N ALA A 527 10.99 8.45 -0.85
CA ALA A 527 10.18 8.45 -2.06
C ALA A 527 11.06 8.63 -3.28
N ALA A 528 10.85 7.76 -4.27
CA ALA A 528 11.50 7.81 -5.56
C ALA A 528 10.50 7.54 -6.67
N ILE A 529 10.75 8.15 -7.82
CA ILE A 529 10.09 7.86 -9.08
C ILE A 529 11.10 7.27 -10.05
N TYR A 530 10.59 6.51 -11.01
CA TYR A 530 11.39 5.74 -11.96
C TYR A 530 11.10 6.17 -13.40
N PRO A 531 11.49 7.40 -13.80
CA PRO A 531 11.28 7.89 -15.16
C PRO A 531 12.08 7.05 -16.16
N ARG A 532 11.52 6.93 -17.37
CA ARG A 532 12.11 6.18 -18.47
C ARG A 532 12.13 7.05 -19.73
N GLU A 533 13.31 7.17 -20.34
CA GLU A 533 13.40 7.80 -21.65
C GLU A 533 12.66 6.95 -22.69
N ALA A 534 12.11 7.61 -23.71
CA ALA A 534 11.39 6.91 -24.78
C ALA A 534 12.33 5.93 -25.49
N GLY A 535 11.95 4.64 -25.52
CA GLY A 535 12.75 3.57 -26.12
C GLY A 535 13.89 3.03 -25.24
N SER A 536 14.04 3.49 -23.99
CA SER A 536 15.01 2.95 -23.04
C SER A 536 14.43 1.80 -22.20
N GLU A 537 15.17 0.70 -22.10
CA GLU A 537 14.89 -0.40 -21.16
C GLU A 537 15.36 -0.06 -19.74
N GLU A 538 16.24 0.92 -19.58
CA GLU A 538 16.71 1.40 -18.28
C GLU A 538 15.79 2.50 -17.73
N PHE A 539 15.62 2.53 -16.42
CA PHE A 539 14.99 3.62 -15.69
C PHE A 539 16.02 4.40 -14.88
N SER A 540 15.76 5.69 -14.67
CA SER A 540 16.52 6.49 -13.70
C SER A 540 15.86 6.43 -12.33
N ILE A 541 16.63 6.59 -11.25
CA ILE A 541 16.09 6.72 -9.89
C ILE A 541 16.10 8.21 -9.53
N VAL A 542 14.93 8.80 -9.35
CA VAL A 542 14.79 10.23 -9.01
C VAL A 542 14.04 10.36 -7.69
N HIS A 543 14.73 10.87 -6.66
CA HIS A 543 14.16 11.03 -5.32
C HIS A 543 13.40 12.34 -5.16
N LEU A 544 12.37 12.33 -4.31
CA LEU A 544 11.61 13.53 -3.95
C LEU A 544 12.49 14.57 -3.24
N ASP A 545 13.36 14.13 -2.34
CA ASP A 545 14.47 14.93 -1.81
C ASP A 545 15.77 14.22 -2.19
N ARG A 546 16.67 14.92 -2.89
CA ARG A 546 17.94 14.34 -3.39
C ARG A 546 18.78 13.64 -2.31
N ARG A 547 18.63 14.01 -1.04
CA ARG A 547 19.36 13.41 0.08
C ARG A 547 18.89 11.97 0.39
N MET A 548 17.70 11.57 -0.08
CA MET A 548 17.22 10.18 0.03
C MET A 548 18.06 9.20 -0.79
N ALA A 549 18.88 9.66 -1.74
CA ALA A 549 19.85 8.81 -2.43
C ALA A 549 20.90 8.19 -1.47
N GLU A 550 21.04 8.71 -0.25
CA GLU A 550 21.87 8.10 0.80
C GLU A 550 21.27 6.79 1.33
N SER A 551 19.97 6.58 1.17
CA SER A 551 19.26 5.35 1.55
C SER A 551 19.46 4.21 0.54
N ASP A 552 19.88 4.53 -0.68
CA ASP A 552 20.06 3.55 -1.75
C ASP A 552 21.36 2.75 -1.53
N SER A 553 21.30 1.46 -1.85
CA SER A 553 22.51 0.64 -1.92
C SER A 553 23.27 0.95 -3.21
N ARG A 554 24.48 0.40 -3.34
CA ARG A 554 25.28 0.53 -4.56
C ARG A 554 25.79 -0.82 -5.02
N HIS A 555 25.85 -0.98 -6.34
CA HIS A 555 26.57 -2.08 -6.97
C HIS A 555 28.08 -1.94 -6.74
N ARG A 556 28.84 -2.98 -7.10
CA ARG A 556 30.31 -2.99 -6.97
C ARG A 556 30.99 -1.91 -7.81
N ASP A 557 30.39 -1.51 -8.93
CA ASP A 557 30.86 -0.43 -9.81
C ASP A 557 30.48 0.97 -9.31
N GLY A 558 29.75 1.07 -8.19
CA GLY A 558 29.33 2.32 -7.57
C GLY A 558 28.00 2.87 -8.08
N SER A 559 27.38 2.26 -9.08
CA SER A 559 26.03 2.64 -9.56
C SER A 559 24.97 2.41 -8.46
N PRO A 560 23.95 3.27 -8.35
CA PRO A 560 22.91 3.15 -7.33
C PRO A 560 22.01 1.95 -7.60
N MET A 561 21.58 1.28 -6.52
CA MET A 561 20.60 0.20 -6.55
C MET A 561 19.26 0.72 -6.07
N GLY A 562 18.19 0.45 -6.82
CA GLY A 562 16.81 0.76 -6.45
C GLY A 562 16.42 0.06 -5.14
N ARG A 563 16.24 0.84 -4.08
CA ARG A 563 15.70 0.34 -2.81
C ARG A 563 14.31 -0.27 -3.03
N PHE A 564 14.04 -1.40 -2.39
CA PHE A 564 12.83 -2.24 -2.57
C PHE A 564 12.68 -2.93 -3.93
N ILE A 565 13.54 -2.62 -4.92
CA ILE A 565 13.55 -3.24 -6.25
C ILE A 565 14.62 -4.33 -6.32
N GLU A 566 15.86 -3.96 -6.01
CA GLU A 566 17.03 -4.81 -6.24
C GLU A 566 17.55 -5.48 -4.98
N PHE A 567 16.97 -5.15 -3.83
CA PHE A 567 17.28 -5.79 -2.56
C PHE A 567 16.11 -5.68 -1.57
N SER A 568 16.03 -6.67 -0.69
CA SER A 568 15.08 -6.72 0.40
C SER A 568 15.36 -5.64 1.46
N ASP A 569 14.32 -4.91 1.84
CA ASP A 569 14.33 -3.94 2.93
C ASP A 569 13.50 -4.44 4.12
N ASN A 570 13.80 -3.93 5.31
CA ASN A 570 13.08 -4.30 6.51
C ASN A 570 11.81 -3.46 6.75
N ARG A 571 11.59 -2.37 6.00
CA ARG A 571 10.40 -1.50 6.10
C ARG A 571 9.36 -1.88 5.03
N ASP A 572 8.11 -1.59 5.36
CA ASP A 572 7.01 -1.61 4.43
C ASP A 572 7.01 -0.41 3.50
N PHE A 573 6.43 -0.57 2.33
CA PHE A 573 6.40 0.45 1.28
C PHE A 573 5.19 0.29 0.38
N PHE A 574 4.79 1.40 -0.22
CA PHE A 574 3.86 1.44 -1.32
C PHE A 574 4.61 1.59 -2.63
N TYR A 575 4.01 1.11 -3.70
CA TYR A 575 4.56 1.26 -5.04
C TYR A 575 3.44 1.42 -6.06
N LEU A 576 3.72 2.20 -7.11
CA LEU A 576 2.81 2.48 -8.20
C LEU A 576 3.30 1.77 -9.46
N LEU A 577 2.40 1.06 -10.12
CA LEU A 577 2.66 0.39 -11.40
C LEU A 577 1.91 1.12 -12.50
N ARG A 578 2.57 1.38 -13.64
CA ARG A 578 1.93 1.90 -14.85
C ARG A 578 0.87 0.90 -15.32
N ARG A 579 -0.33 1.40 -15.65
CA ARG A 579 -1.37 0.61 -16.32
C ARG A 579 -1.03 0.37 -17.77
#